data_AF-A0A4Q5WZ16-F1
#
_entry.id   AF-A0A4Q5WZ16-F1
#
_cell.length_a   1.000
_cell.length_b   1.000
_cell.length_c   1.000
_cell.angle_alpha   90.00
_cell.angle_beta   90.00
_cell.angle_gamma   90.00
#
_symmetry.space_group_name_H-M   'P 1'
#
loop_
_entity.id
_entity.type
_entity.pdbx_description
1 polymer ?
#
loop_
_entity_poly.entity_id
_entity_poly.type
_entity_poly.pdbx_seq_one_letter_code
_entity_poly.pdbx_strand_id
1 'polypeptide(L)'
;EQTIARMVEHHQLVLEALVSSPERALSSVEVLTAEEQALYAQVNRTAQALPDTRSVVQIFEEQAARTPDAVACIGVTAGGGEQRLTFGQLDARSNQLARHLQQLGALAETRVALLCDRSPELLVGLLGILKAGGCYVPIDPQYPASYVERIARDAEPALVLSKRALGASLKVDVWVDLEGGEFAEGALAGASAERLERGAVAAAQLACLMYTSGSTGRPKGVMVPHAQLLNWLHAGWSRAPFGSDEVMLQKTSVAFAVSLKELLSGLLRGAPQVLVADATVKDSEALARSIERWGVSRMHLVPSHLQALLESLGGRAREALGSLRVVVTAGEALPSGVVRQVREQLPWVTLWNNYGCTELNDVTYHRLEGAESEVGTGFVPIGQPIANTEVYVLDDELRRVPLGVMGELYVSSVGCARGY
;
A
#
# COMPACT_ATOMS: atom_id res chain seq x y z
N GLU A 1 6.52 -15.13 -37.17
CA GLU A 1 7.54 -14.51 -38.03
C GLU A 1 8.49 -13.62 -37.22
N GLN A 2 8.03 -12.54 -36.59
CA GLN A 2 8.87 -11.63 -35.78
C GLN A 2 9.72 -12.32 -34.70
N THR A 3 9.15 -13.28 -33.94
CA THR A 3 9.92 -14.03 -32.94
C THR A 3 11.06 -14.84 -33.58
N ILE A 4 10.84 -15.46 -34.73
CA ILE A 4 11.87 -16.23 -35.44
C ILE A 4 12.96 -15.31 -35.97
N ALA A 5 12.59 -14.14 -36.51
CA ALA A 5 13.57 -13.13 -36.94
C ALA A 5 14.49 -12.69 -35.79
N ARG A 6 13.93 -12.41 -34.60
CA ARG A 6 14.73 -12.10 -33.40
C ARG A 6 15.64 -13.24 -32.99
N MET A 7 15.15 -14.49 -32.98
CA MET A 7 15.98 -15.65 -32.64
C MET A 7 17.16 -15.83 -33.62
N VAL A 8 16.96 -15.53 -34.90
CA VAL A 8 18.05 -15.55 -35.90
C VAL A 8 19.07 -14.46 -35.60
N GLU A 9 18.62 -13.24 -35.27
CA GLU A 9 19.50 -12.13 -34.90
C GLU A 9 20.32 -12.46 -33.63
N HIS A 10 19.68 -13.02 -32.59
CA HIS A 10 20.38 -13.50 -31.39
C HIS A 10 21.45 -14.53 -31.73
N HIS A 11 21.15 -15.47 -32.64
CA HIS A 11 22.10 -16.49 -33.07
C HIS A 11 23.29 -15.88 -33.83
N GLN A 12 23.03 -14.90 -34.70
CA GLN A 12 24.07 -14.17 -35.42
C GLN A 12 24.99 -13.41 -34.47
N LEU A 13 24.44 -12.68 -33.48
CA LEU A 13 25.22 -11.96 -32.47
C LEU A 13 26.16 -12.90 -31.71
N VAL A 14 25.68 -14.08 -31.33
CA VAL A 14 26.52 -15.09 -30.65
C VAL A 14 27.64 -15.61 -31.56
N LEU A 15 27.32 -15.97 -32.81
CA LEU A 15 28.33 -16.46 -33.76
C LEU A 15 29.40 -15.41 -34.07
N GLU A 16 28.99 -14.15 -34.26
CA GLU A 16 29.91 -13.03 -34.49
C GLU A 16 30.84 -12.80 -33.29
N ALA A 17 30.31 -12.87 -32.06
CA ALA A 17 31.10 -12.74 -30.85
C ALA A 17 32.12 -13.89 -30.70
N LEU A 18 31.73 -15.12 -31.02
CA LEU A 18 32.61 -16.29 -30.95
C LEU A 18 33.73 -16.26 -32.00
N VAL A 19 33.44 -15.78 -33.22
CA VAL A 19 34.46 -15.66 -34.27
C VAL A 19 35.42 -14.51 -34.02
N SER A 20 34.91 -13.37 -33.55
CA SER A 20 35.73 -12.16 -33.30
C SER A 20 36.57 -12.24 -32.03
N SER A 21 36.21 -13.09 -31.05
CA SER A 21 36.93 -13.24 -29.79
C SER A 21 36.80 -14.67 -29.24
N PRO A 22 37.51 -15.65 -29.82
CA PRO A 22 37.35 -17.08 -29.48
C PRO A 22 37.74 -17.43 -28.04
N GLU A 23 38.63 -16.65 -27.43
CA GLU A 23 39.06 -16.83 -26.03
C GLU A 23 38.06 -16.24 -25.02
N ARG A 24 37.04 -15.50 -25.48
CA ARG A 24 36.04 -14.84 -24.62
C ARG A 24 35.16 -15.89 -23.97
N ALA A 25 34.97 -15.79 -22.66
CA ALA A 25 34.02 -16.63 -21.94
C ALA A 25 32.62 -16.47 -22.52
N LEU A 26 31.97 -17.58 -22.88
CA LEU A 26 30.63 -17.59 -23.47
C LEU A 26 29.60 -16.85 -22.60
N SER A 27 29.73 -16.93 -21.28
CA SER A 27 28.87 -16.23 -20.32
C SER A 27 28.92 -14.70 -20.43
N SER A 28 29.98 -14.14 -21.02
CA SER A 28 30.13 -12.70 -21.19
C SER A 28 29.56 -12.16 -22.50
N VAL A 29 29.09 -13.02 -23.41
CA VAL A 29 28.53 -12.60 -24.71
C VAL A 29 27.19 -11.90 -24.48
N GLU A 30 27.05 -10.68 -25.03
CA GLU A 30 25.79 -9.96 -24.99
C GLU A 30 24.87 -10.47 -26.10
N VAL A 31 23.70 -10.97 -25.70
CA VAL A 31 22.73 -11.59 -26.61
C VAL A 31 21.56 -10.69 -26.97
N LEU A 32 21.43 -9.53 -26.31
CA LEU A 32 20.35 -8.58 -26.61
C LEU A 32 20.58 -7.91 -27.95
N THR A 33 19.51 -7.79 -28.73
CA THR A 33 19.53 -6.94 -29.93
C THR A 33 19.53 -5.47 -29.55
N ALA A 34 19.89 -4.59 -30.49
CA ALA A 34 19.82 -3.14 -30.27
C ALA A 34 18.38 -2.68 -29.95
N GLU A 35 17.37 -3.32 -30.54
CA GLU A 35 15.96 -3.07 -30.26
C GLU A 35 15.61 -3.43 -28.81
N GLU A 36 16.05 -4.59 -28.32
CA GLU A 36 15.80 -5.02 -26.95
C GLU A 36 16.52 -4.14 -25.91
N GLN A 37 17.76 -3.72 -26.20
CA GLN A 37 18.45 -2.74 -25.36
C GLN A 37 17.70 -1.40 -25.30
N ALA A 38 17.21 -0.92 -26.44
CA ALA A 38 16.41 0.31 -26.52
C ALA A 38 15.09 0.16 -25.76
N LEU A 39 14.44 -1.01 -25.82
CA LEU A 39 13.22 -1.31 -25.07
C LEU A 39 13.46 -1.23 -23.56
N TYR A 40 14.52 -1.86 -23.03
CA TYR A 40 14.87 -1.73 -21.60
C TYR A 40 15.07 -0.26 -21.21
N ALA A 41 15.80 0.51 -22.02
CA ALA A 41 16.04 1.93 -21.77
C ALA A 41 14.76 2.78 -21.84
N GLN A 42 13.83 2.43 -22.73
CA GLN A 42 12.53 3.11 -22.85
C GLN A 42 11.62 2.80 -21.67
N VAL A 43 11.48 1.52 -21.31
CA VAL A 43 10.63 1.07 -20.20
C VAL A 43 11.12 1.65 -18.87
N ASN A 44 12.43 1.74 -18.67
CA ASN A 44 13.04 2.26 -17.45
C ASN A 44 13.25 3.78 -17.45
N ARG A 45 12.73 4.51 -18.45
CA ARG A 45 12.74 5.99 -18.42
C ARG A 45 11.64 6.53 -17.50
N THR A 46 11.75 6.22 -16.21
CA THR A 46 10.73 6.52 -15.19
C THR A 46 11.12 7.64 -14.24
N ALA A 47 12.32 8.19 -14.37
CA ALA A 47 12.81 9.28 -13.54
C ALA A 47 11.85 10.48 -13.60
N GLN A 48 11.33 10.87 -12.44
CA GLN A 48 10.48 12.03 -12.25
C GLN A 48 10.99 12.78 -11.02
N ALA A 49 11.02 14.11 -11.09
CA ALA A 49 11.33 14.91 -9.93
C ALA A 49 10.32 14.58 -8.81
N LEU A 50 10.77 13.91 -7.75
CA LEU A 50 9.97 13.78 -6.54
C LEU A 50 9.84 15.20 -5.98
N PRO A 51 8.62 15.76 -5.92
CA PRO A 51 8.46 17.18 -5.61
C PRO A 51 8.87 17.54 -4.19
N ASP A 52 9.26 16.57 -3.37
CA ASP A 52 9.04 16.70 -1.95
C ASP A 52 10.08 16.05 -1.04
N THR A 53 10.69 16.91 -0.22
CA THR A 53 11.37 16.52 1.02
C THR A 53 10.39 16.46 2.20
N ARG A 54 9.10 16.78 1.99
CA ARG A 54 8.08 16.71 3.05
C ARG A 54 7.78 15.27 3.43
N SER A 55 7.28 15.06 4.65
CA SER A 55 6.74 13.79 5.12
C SER A 55 5.24 13.67 4.85
N VAL A 56 4.71 12.45 4.93
CA VAL A 56 3.25 12.21 4.89
C VAL A 56 2.50 13.02 5.96
N VAL A 57 3.15 13.33 7.09
CA VAL A 57 2.60 14.17 8.16
C VAL A 57 2.35 15.58 7.66
N GLN A 58 3.31 16.19 6.98
CA GLN A 58 3.17 17.56 6.48
C GLN A 58 2.08 17.65 5.40
N ILE A 59 1.99 16.65 4.51
CA ILE A 59 0.91 16.60 3.51
C ILE A 59 -0.46 16.48 4.19
N PHE A 60 -0.56 15.65 5.24
CA PHE A 60 -1.80 15.52 6.01
C PHE A 60 -2.19 16.83 6.71
N GLU A 61 -1.25 17.47 7.40
CA GLU A 61 -1.50 18.73 8.12
C GLU A 61 -1.98 19.85 7.17
N GLU A 62 -1.37 19.95 5.98
CA GLU A 62 -1.80 20.90 4.95
C GLU A 62 -3.21 20.59 4.44
N GLN A 63 -3.54 19.31 4.22
CA GLN A 63 -4.88 18.91 3.81
C GLN A 63 -5.90 19.19 4.92
N ALA A 64 -5.56 18.91 6.18
CA ALA A 64 -6.44 19.13 7.31
C ALA A 64 -6.74 20.61 7.53
N ALA A 65 -5.74 21.47 7.37
CA ALA A 65 -5.91 22.92 7.40
C ALA A 65 -6.73 23.45 6.22
N ARG A 66 -6.66 22.81 5.04
CA ARG A 66 -7.40 23.21 3.84
C ARG A 66 -8.90 22.93 3.95
N THR A 67 -9.29 21.81 4.55
CA THR A 67 -10.70 21.39 4.64
C THR A 67 -11.06 20.85 6.03
N PRO A 68 -10.95 21.66 7.10
CA PRO A 68 -11.06 21.19 8.48
C PRO A 68 -12.46 20.63 8.83
N ASP A 69 -13.50 21.16 8.18
CA ASP A 69 -14.89 20.76 8.41
C ASP A 69 -15.35 19.59 7.53
N ALA A 70 -14.55 19.19 6.53
CA ALA A 70 -14.85 18.05 5.68
C ALA A 70 -14.66 16.74 6.47
N VAL A 71 -15.48 15.74 6.15
CA VAL A 71 -15.36 14.39 6.76
C VAL A 71 -14.05 13.74 6.31
N ALA A 72 -13.22 13.33 7.27
CA ALA A 72 -11.98 12.60 7.02
C ALA A 72 -12.21 11.09 7.09
N CYS A 73 -12.98 10.62 8.07
CA CYS A 73 -13.25 9.20 8.21
C CYS A 73 -14.59 8.88 8.87
N ILE A 74 -15.13 7.72 8.52
CA ILE A 74 -16.38 7.15 9.04
C ILE A 74 -16.11 5.69 9.37
N GLY A 75 -16.50 5.24 10.55
CA GLY A 75 -16.35 3.84 10.94
C GLY A 75 -17.22 3.47 12.13
N VAL A 76 -17.17 2.20 12.51
CA VAL A 76 -17.82 1.70 13.74
C VAL A 76 -16.76 1.65 14.84
N THR A 77 -17.04 2.31 15.95
CA THR A 77 -16.23 2.23 17.17
C THR A 77 -16.37 0.85 17.78
N ALA A 78 -15.42 0.45 18.60
CA ALA A 78 -15.51 -0.84 19.29
C ALA A 78 -16.65 -0.93 20.32
N GLY A 79 -17.30 0.19 20.67
CA GLY A 79 -18.56 0.20 21.42
C GLY A 79 -19.80 -0.12 20.55
N GLY A 80 -19.61 -0.37 19.25
CA GLY A 80 -20.68 -0.64 18.28
C GLY A 80 -21.35 0.61 17.70
N GLY A 81 -20.99 1.81 18.16
CA GLY A 81 -21.51 3.07 17.66
C GLY A 81 -20.79 3.54 16.40
N GLU A 82 -21.52 4.11 15.44
CA GLU A 82 -20.92 4.80 14.31
C GLU A 82 -20.29 6.12 14.77
N GLN A 83 -19.06 6.40 14.30
CA GLN A 83 -18.37 7.65 14.55
C GLN A 83 -17.88 8.23 13.22
N ARG A 84 -17.96 9.55 13.11
CA ARG A 84 -17.43 10.34 12.01
C ARG A 84 -16.50 11.39 12.57
N LEU A 85 -15.32 11.52 11.98
CA LEU A 85 -14.37 12.58 12.30
C LEU A 85 -14.18 13.46 11.08
N THR A 86 -14.21 14.77 11.31
CA THR A 86 -13.73 15.73 10.31
C THR A 86 -12.21 15.74 10.27
N PHE A 87 -11.63 16.32 9.23
CA PHE A 87 -10.18 16.50 9.13
C PHE A 87 -9.61 17.29 10.32
N GLY A 88 -10.29 18.37 10.75
CA GLY A 88 -9.87 19.15 11.91
C GLY A 88 -9.92 18.36 13.22
N GLN A 89 -10.95 17.52 13.41
CA GLN A 89 -11.06 16.65 14.58
C GLN A 89 -9.99 15.56 14.59
N LEU A 90 -9.74 14.93 13.43
CA LEU A 90 -8.71 13.92 13.28
C LEU A 90 -7.31 14.51 13.52
N ASP A 91 -7.05 15.71 12.99
CA ASP A 91 -5.80 16.43 13.20
C ASP A 91 -5.58 16.77 14.69
N ALA A 92 -6.58 17.36 15.34
CA ALA A 92 -6.54 17.69 16.76
C ALA A 92 -6.25 16.48 17.65
N ARG A 93 -7.01 15.37 17.46
CA ARG A 93 -6.83 14.16 18.26
C ARG A 93 -5.46 13.51 18.03
N SER A 94 -4.99 13.47 16.78
CA SER A 94 -3.66 12.94 16.48
C SER A 94 -2.53 13.84 17.00
N ASN A 95 -2.72 15.18 17.04
CA ASN A 95 -1.77 16.11 17.67
C ASN A 95 -1.66 15.88 19.18
N GLN A 96 -2.81 15.69 19.85
CA GLN A 96 -2.85 15.39 21.29
C GLN A 96 -2.14 14.06 21.59
N LEU A 97 -2.46 13.01 20.83
CA LEU A 97 -1.79 11.72 20.97
C LEU A 97 -0.28 11.85 20.73
N ALA A 98 0.14 12.56 19.69
CA ALA A 98 1.56 12.76 19.39
C ALA A 98 2.32 13.41 20.57
N ARG A 99 1.75 14.44 21.19
CA ARG A 99 2.32 15.07 22.39
C ARG A 99 2.43 14.09 23.56
N HIS A 100 1.39 13.30 23.78
CA HIS A 100 1.40 12.30 24.84
C HIS A 100 2.47 11.24 24.61
N LEU A 101 2.61 10.73 23.38
CA LEU A 101 3.67 9.78 23.02
C LEU A 101 5.06 10.39 23.25
N GLN A 102 5.26 11.67 22.93
CA GLN A 102 6.52 12.37 23.19
C GLN A 102 6.82 12.51 24.69
N GLN A 103 5.82 12.77 25.52
CA GLN A 103 5.97 12.79 26.98
C GLN A 103 6.36 11.41 27.54
N LEU A 104 5.90 10.34 26.89
CA LEU A 104 6.27 8.96 27.19
C LEU A 104 7.62 8.55 26.57
N GLY A 105 8.32 9.46 25.90
CA GLY A 105 9.67 9.23 25.36
C GLY A 105 9.72 8.83 23.88
N ALA A 106 8.62 8.95 23.13
CA ALA A 106 8.67 8.78 21.68
C ALA A 106 9.52 9.88 21.02
N LEU A 107 10.51 9.46 20.25
CA LEU A 107 11.42 10.28 19.46
C LEU A 107 11.40 9.79 18.00
N ALA A 108 12.31 10.34 17.19
CA ALA A 108 12.50 9.92 15.80
C ALA A 108 12.71 8.39 15.69
N GLU A 109 11.92 7.75 14.85
CA GLU A 109 11.93 6.30 14.57
C GLU A 109 11.65 5.40 15.79
N THR A 110 11.17 5.96 16.92
CA THR A 110 10.73 5.14 18.05
C THR A 110 9.62 4.20 17.58
N ARG A 111 9.84 2.90 17.74
CA ARG A 111 8.90 1.86 17.30
C ARG A 111 7.71 1.82 18.25
N VAL A 112 6.53 2.03 17.70
CA VAL A 112 5.27 2.04 18.42
C VAL A 112 4.35 1.01 17.80
N ALA A 113 4.06 -0.05 18.56
CA ALA A 113 3.13 -1.08 18.12
C ALA A 113 1.69 -0.60 18.25
N LEU A 114 0.89 -0.84 17.21
CA LEU A 114 -0.51 -0.45 17.17
C LEU A 114 -1.34 -1.71 16.89
N LEU A 115 -2.04 -2.18 17.92
CA LEU A 115 -3.04 -3.25 17.85
C LEU A 115 -4.42 -2.62 18.06
N CYS A 116 -5.09 -2.31 16.96
CA CYS A 116 -6.40 -1.69 16.98
C CYS A 116 -7.24 -2.27 15.83
N ASP A 117 -8.51 -2.53 16.11
CA ASP A 117 -9.46 -2.89 15.06
C ASP A 117 -9.64 -1.72 14.09
N ARG A 118 -10.20 -1.98 12.91
CA ARG A 118 -10.46 -0.92 11.93
C ARG A 118 -11.56 0.02 12.44
N SER A 119 -11.12 1.18 12.94
CA SER A 119 -11.93 2.24 13.54
C SER A 119 -11.31 3.61 13.25
N PRO A 120 -12.04 4.73 13.45
CA PRO A 120 -11.42 6.05 13.39
C PRO A 120 -10.22 6.21 14.36
N GLU A 121 -10.23 5.51 15.50
CA GLU A 121 -9.13 5.48 16.46
C GLU A 121 -7.83 4.88 15.87
N LEU A 122 -7.93 3.94 14.92
CA LEU A 122 -6.77 3.44 14.17
C LEU A 122 -6.07 4.58 13.40
N LEU A 123 -6.83 5.47 12.75
CA LEU A 123 -6.27 6.63 12.04
C LEU A 123 -5.68 7.65 13.00
N VAL A 124 -6.34 7.89 14.14
CA VAL A 124 -5.77 8.73 15.21
C VAL A 124 -4.43 8.15 15.68
N GLY A 125 -4.38 6.84 15.93
CA GLY A 125 -3.19 6.10 16.34
C GLY A 125 -2.04 6.23 15.34
N LEU A 126 -2.30 5.89 14.08
CA LEU A 126 -1.33 6.00 12.98
C LEU A 126 -0.77 7.41 12.88
N LEU A 127 -1.65 8.43 12.74
CA LEU A 127 -1.22 9.81 12.56
C LEU A 127 -0.50 10.35 13.80
N GLY A 128 -0.94 9.99 15.01
CA GLY A 128 -0.30 10.39 16.25
C GLY A 128 1.11 9.83 16.40
N ILE A 129 1.33 8.56 16.02
CA ILE A 129 2.67 7.96 15.98
C ILE A 129 3.56 8.73 15.00
N LEU A 130 3.10 8.93 13.77
CA LEU A 130 3.89 9.60 12.74
C LEU A 130 4.19 11.06 13.11
N LYS A 131 3.21 11.78 13.66
CA LYS A 131 3.38 13.16 14.17
C LYS A 131 4.34 13.25 15.36
N ALA A 132 4.42 12.21 16.19
CA ALA A 132 5.42 12.13 17.25
C ALA A 132 6.84 11.93 16.70
N GLY A 133 6.98 11.58 15.41
CA GLY A 133 8.22 11.17 14.76
C GLY A 133 8.49 9.66 14.88
N GLY A 134 7.55 8.89 15.44
CA GLY A 134 7.68 7.46 15.67
C GLY A 134 7.47 6.62 14.41
N CYS A 135 7.87 5.36 14.51
CA CYS A 135 7.70 4.32 13.51
C CYS A 135 6.54 3.41 13.90
N TYR A 136 5.49 3.38 13.10
CA TYR A 136 4.30 2.55 13.30
C TYR A 136 4.59 1.07 13.05
N VAL A 137 4.23 0.20 13.99
CA VAL A 137 4.30 -1.26 13.83
C VAL A 137 2.87 -1.83 13.83
N PRO A 138 2.24 -2.04 12.65
CA PRO A 138 0.91 -2.64 12.55
C PRO A 138 0.92 -4.07 13.06
N ILE A 139 -0.03 -4.40 13.92
CA ILE A 139 -0.30 -5.78 14.30
C ILE A 139 -1.80 -6.02 14.23
N ASP A 140 -2.20 -7.03 13.46
CA ASP A 140 -3.59 -7.43 13.32
C ASP A 140 -4.07 -8.08 14.64
N PRO A 141 -5.13 -7.56 15.30
CA PRO A 141 -5.69 -8.15 16.51
C PRO A 141 -6.21 -9.58 16.32
N GLN A 142 -6.50 -10.01 15.09
CA GLN A 142 -6.95 -11.37 14.78
C GLN A 142 -5.81 -12.40 14.74
N TYR A 143 -4.56 -11.95 14.80
CA TYR A 143 -3.43 -12.87 14.83
C TYR A 143 -3.40 -13.69 16.12
N PRO A 144 -2.98 -14.97 16.05
CA PRO A 144 -2.74 -15.76 17.25
C PRO A 144 -1.75 -15.03 18.17
N ALA A 145 -2.00 -15.06 19.48
CA ALA A 145 -1.16 -14.38 20.48
C ALA A 145 0.33 -14.73 20.34
N SER A 146 0.67 -15.98 20.00
CA SER A 146 2.06 -16.41 19.78
C SER A 146 2.72 -15.77 18.56
N TYR A 147 1.96 -15.35 17.55
CA TYR A 147 2.49 -14.59 16.42
C TYR A 147 2.67 -13.11 16.76
N VAL A 148 1.70 -12.53 17.46
CA VAL A 148 1.78 -11.17 18.03
C VAL A 148 3.02 -11.02 18.93
N GLU A 149 3.27 -11.97 19.83
CA GLU A 149 4.46 -11.99 20.68
C GLU A 149 5.77 -12.11 19.89
N ARG A 150 5.77 -12.86 18.77
CA ARG A 150 6.95 -12.97 17.90
C ARG A 150 7.26 -11.66 17.19
N ILE A 151 6.23 -10.98 16.67
CA ILE A 151 6.39 -9.66 16.06
C ILE A 151 6.91 -8.67 17.11
N ALA A 152 6.28 -8.59 18.28
CA ALA A 152 6.68 -7.64 19.32
C ALA A 152 8.11 -7.92 19.84
N ARG A 153 8.53 -9.18 19.92
CA ARG A 153 9.89 -9.54 20.31
C ARG A 153 10.93 -9.10 19.29
N ASP A 154 10.63 -9.22 18.00
CA ASP A 154 11.54 -8.80 16.93
C ASP A 154 11.55 -7.28 16.77
N ALA A 155 10.38 -6.64 16.86
CA ALA A 155 10.22 -5.20 16.70
C ALA A 155 10.73 -4.40 17.90
N GLU A 156 10.77 -4.99 19.10
CA GLU A 156 11.10 -4.32 20.36
C GLU A 156 10.44 -2.92 20.46
N PRO A 157 9.10 -2.84 20.42
CA PRO A 157 8.41 -1.56 20.47
C PRO A 157 8.59 -0.92 21.85
N ALA A 158 8.89 0.37 21.88
CA ALA A 158 9.01 1.11 23.13
C ALA A 158 7.63 1.36 23.77
N LEU A 159 6.58 1.46 22.95
CA LEU A 159 5.22 1.79 23.34
C LEU A 159 4.24 0.86 22.60
N VAL A 160 3.13 0.49 23.25
CA VAL A 160 1.99 -0.17 22.60
C VAL A 160 0.74 0.69 22.71
N LEU A 161 0.07 0.89 21.59
CA LEU A 161 -1.22 1.54 21.46
C LEU A 161 -2.26 0.47 21.15
N SER A 162 -3.11 0.15 22.12
CA SER A 162 -4.11 -0.90 21.97
C SER A 162 -5.09 -0.90 23.14
N LYS A 163 -6.26 -1.51 22.96
CA LYS A 163 -7.09 -1.90 24.11
C LYS A 163 -6.38 -2.95 24.94
N ARG A 164 -6.29 -2.75 26.25
CA ARG A 164 -5.57 -3.68 27.15
C ARG A 164 -6.01 -5.15 27.01
N ALA A 165 -7.27 -5.39 26.66
CA ALA A 165 -7.80 -6.72 26.39
C ALA A 165 -7.23 -7.38 25.11
N LEU A 166 -6.91 -6.59 24.07
CA LEU A 166 -6.45 -7.09 22.76
C LEU A 166 -4.96 -7.46 22.74
N GLY A 167 -4.14 -6.91 23.62
CA GLY A 167 -2.73 -7.30 23.74
C GLY A 167 -2.33 -7.72 25.15
N ALA A 168 -3.22 -8.42 25.86
CA ALA A 168 -2.92 -8.99 27.18
C ALA A 168 -1.68 -9.90 27.21
N SER A 169 -1.27 -10.46 26.06
CA SER A 169 -0.06 -11.26 25.91
C SER A 169 1.23 -10.44 25.73
N LEU A 170 1.13 -9.16 25.39
CA LEU A 170 2.28 -8.30 25.15
C LEU A 170 2.90 -7.83 26.47
N LYS A 171 4.21 -8.05 26.59
CA LYS A 171 5.01 -7.55 27.72
C LYS A 171 5.74 -6.30 27.29
N VAL A 172 5.14 -5.14 27.57
CA VAL A 172 5.73 -3.83 27.30
C VAL A 172 5.63 -2.95 28.54
N ASP A 173 6.57 -2.02 28.66
CA ASP A 173 6.66 -1.13 29.82
C ASP A 173 5.59 -0.03 29.79
N VAL A 174 5.17 0.39 28.59
CA VAL A 174 4.22 1.50 28.41
C VAL A 174 3.08 1.12 27.47
N TRP A 175 1.87 1.31 27.97
CA TRP A 175 0.63 0.97 27.30
C TRP A 175 -0.29 2.19 27.21
N VAL A 176 -0.81 2.46 26.01
CA VAL A 176 -1.77 3.54 25.75
C VAL A 176 -3.05 2.94 25.21
N ASP A 177 -4.17 3.15 25.91
CA ASP A 177 -5.49 2.66 25.49
C ASP A 177 -6.14 3.64 24.51
N LEU A 178 -6.13 3.37 23.20
CA LEU A 178 -6.68 4.27 22.19
C LEU A 178 -8.21 4.38 22.20
N GLU A 179 -8.90 3.38 22.75
CA GLU A 179 -10.36 3.24 22.64
C GLU A 179 -11.06 3.29 24.01
N GLY A 180 -10.29 3.42 25.10
CA GLY A 180 -10.79 3.62 26.45
C GLY A 180 -11.31 5.04 26.66
N GLY A 181 -12.40 5.18 27.43
CA GLY A 181 -12.97 6.48 27.79
C GLY A 181 -11.97 7.43 28.45
N GLU A 182 -11.01 6.91 29.23
CA GLU A 182 -9.95 7.72 29.86
C GLU A 182 -8.97 8.35 28.86
N PHE A 183 -8.83 7.82 27.64
CA PHE A 183 -7.97 8.40 26.62
C PHE A 183 -8.67 9.52 25.85
N ALA A 184 -9.98 9.36 25.57
CA ALA A 184 -10.81 10.38 24.93
C ALA A 184 -11.26 11.51 25.89
N GLU A 185 -11.50 11.20 27.18
CA GLU A 185 -11.99 12.16 28.19
C GLU A 185 -10.92 12.60 29.21
N GLY A 186 -9.78 11.89 29.29
CA GLY A 186 -8.73 12.14 30.29
C GLY A 186 -7.41 12.66 29.70
N ALA A 187 -6.45 11.76 29.44
CA ALA A 187 -5.04 12.10 29.18
C ALA A 187 -4.81 13.05 27.99
N LEU A 188 -5.68 13.04 26.98
CA LEU A 188 -5.61 13.94 25.83
C LEU A 188 -6.42 15.24 26.01
N ALA A 189 -7.43 15.26 26.87
CA ALA A 189 -8.34 16.39 27.02
C ALA A 189 -7.63 17.67 27.49
N GLY A 190 -6.52 17.53 28.23
CA GLY A 190 -5.65 18.64 28.65
C GLY A 190 -4.48 18.94 27.71
N ALA A 191 -4.23 18.09 26.70
CA ALA A 191 -3.15 18.32 25.74
C ALA A 191 -3.59 19.31 24.67
N SER A 192 -2.67 20.20 24.26
CA SER A 192 -2.94 21.13 23.15
C SER A 192 -3.30 20.34 21.89
N ALA A 193 -4.32 20.83 21.18
CA ALA A 193 -4.76 20.32 19.89
C ALA A 193 -4.00 20.97 18.70
N GLU A 194 -3.19 21.99 18.98
CA GLU A 194 -2.47 22.75 17.94
C GLU A 194 -1.44 21.88 17.25
N ARG A 195 -0.94 22.34 16.09
CA ARG A 195 0.18 21.71 15.41
C ARG A 195 1.41 21.65 16.33
N LEU A 196 2.22 20.60 16.23
CA LEU A 196 3.47 20.50 16.99
C LEU A 196 4.53 21.45 16.38
N GLU A 197 5.26 22.20 17.21
CA GLU A 197 6.25 23.20 16.76
C GLU A 197 7.63 22.64 16.35
N ARG A 198 7.83 21.30 16.34
CA ARG A 198 9.16 20.69 16.11
C ARG A 198 9.57 20.62 14.63
N GLY A 199 10.87 20.38 14.41
CA GLY A 199 11.49 20.17 13.11
C GLY A 199 10.81 19.06 12.30
N ALA A 200 10.75 19.25 10.98
CA ALA A 200 10.04 18.37 10.07
C ALA A 200 10.51 16.90 10.19
N VAL A 201 9.54 15.98 10.27
CA VAL A 201 9.78 14.55 10.05
C VAL A 201 10.45 14.41 8.68
N ALA A 202 11.66 13.86 8.66
CA ALA A 202 12.45 13.78 7.44
C ALA A 202 11.97 12.63 6.55
N ALA A 203 12.01 12.81 5.23
CA ALA A 203 11.59 11.77 4.29
C ALA A 203 12.37 10.43 4.44
N ALA A 204 13.62 10.49 4.89
CA ALA A 204 14.44 9.31 5.14
C ALA A 204 14.07 8.54 6.43
N GLN A 205 13.28 9.15 7.33
CA GLN A 205 12.87 8.51 8.58
C GLN A 205 11.89 7.36 8.31
N LEU A 206 11.96 6.33 9.16
CA LEU A 206 11.01 5.22 9.13
C LEU A 206 9.59 5.69 9.46
N ALA A 207 8.66 5.39 8.55
CA ALA A 207 7.24 5.57 8.78
C ALA A 207 6.64 4.31 9.44
N CYS A 208 7.06 3.12 9.01
CA CYS A 208 6.57 1.87 9.59
C CYS A 208 7.53 0.68 9.47
N LEU A 209 7.25 -0.36 10.27
CA LEU A 209 7.81 -1.70 10.16
C LEU A 209 6.71 -2.66 9.71
N MET A 210 6.73 -3.07 8.45
CA MET A 210 5.71 -3.98 7.90
C MET A 210 6.20 -5.42 7.97
N TYR A 211 5.55 -6.24 8.79
CA TYR A 211 5.94 -7.63 8.96
C TYR A 211 5.43 -8.55 7.86
N THR A 212 6.30 -9.42 7.35
CA THR A 212 5.96 -10.48 6.39
C THR A 212 6.13 -11.86 7.02
N SER A 213 5.45 -12.88 6.47
CA SER A 213 5.45 -14.24 7.02
C SER A 213 6.82 -14.92 7.03
N GLY A 214 7.76 -14.47 6.18
CA GLY A 214 9.13 -14.96 6.09
C GLY A 214 9.24 -16.43 5.65
N SER A 215 10.06 -16.73 4.65
CA SER A 215 10.28 -18.12 4.18
C SER A 215 10.83 -19.09 5.25
N THR A 216 11.40 -18.55 6.33
CA THR A 216 11.96 -19.33 7.47
C THR A 216 10.94 -19.56 8.60
N GLY A 217 9.69 -19.11 8.45
CA GLY A 217 8.66 -19.19 9.49
C GLY A 217 8.83 -18.20 10.64
N ARG A 218 9.88 -17.36 10.61
CA ARG A 218 10.08 -16.21 11.49
C ARG A 218 9.62 -14.94 10.77
N PRO A 219 8.76 -14.12 11.41
CA PRO A 219 8.32 -12.88 10.80
C PRO A 219 9.51 -11.92 10.65
N LYS A 220 9.58 -11.18 9.54
CA LYS A 220 10.64 -10.18 9.28
C LYS A 220 10.01 -8.81 9.08
N GLY A 221 10.50 -7.81 9.80
CA GLY A 221 9.98 -6.44 9.73
C GLY A 221 10.62 -5.64 8.60
N VAL A 222 9.88 -5.34 7.53
CA VAL A 222 10.39 -4.46 6.47
C VAL A 222 10.40 -3.02 6.98
N MET A 223 11.59 -2.41 7.02
CA MET A 223 11.79 -1.01 7.38
C MET A 223 11.39 -0.06 6.25
N VAL A 224 10.24 0.59 6.37
CA VAL A 224 9.66 1.45 5.33
C VAL A 224 9.84 2.94 5.67
N PRO A 225 10.67 3.69 4.90
CA PRO A 225 10.79 5.13 5.07
C PRO A 225 9.60 5.92 4.53
N HIS A 226 9.42 7.16 5.00
CA HIS A 226 8.43 8.09 4.44
C HIS A 226 8.61 8.31 2.93
N ALA A 227 9.84 8.41 2.45
CA ALA A 227 10.16 8.59 1.03
C ALA A 227 9.62 7.46 0.15
N GLN A 228 9.65 6.21 0.65
CA GLN A 228 9.02 5.09 -0.06
C GLN A 228 7.52 5.32 -0.20
N LEU A 229 6.83 5.67 0.90
CA LEU A 229 5.39 5.94 0.89
C LEU A 229 5.05 7.00 -0.16
N LEU A 230 5.81 8.09 -0.17
CA LEU A 230 5.58 9.21 -1.06
C LEU A 230 5.78 8.85 -2.53
N ASN A 231 6.77 8.02 -2.87
CA ASN A 231 7.02 7.65 -4.27
C ASN A 231 5.79 6.95 -4.89
N TRP A 232 5.26 5.92 -4.24
CA TRP A 232 4.09 5.22 -4.77
C TRP A 232 2.79 6.01 -4.60
N LEU A 233 2.68 6.88 -3.58
CA LEU A 233 1.53 7.80 -3.44
C LEU A 233 1.46 8.78 -4.62
N HIS A 234 2.58 9.44 -4.94
CA HIS A 234 2.65 10.38 -6.06
C HIS A 234 2.43 9.69 -7.40
N ALA A 235 3.04 8.53 -7.63
CA ALA A 235 2.79 7.74 -8.83
C ALA A 235 1.29 7.35 -8.95
N GLY A 236 0.68 6.93 -7.83
CA GLY A 236 -0.75 6.63 -7.74
C GLY A 236 -1.65 7.83 -8.05
N TRP A 237 -1.35 9.00 -7.49
CA TRP A 237 -2.11 10.22 -7.74
C TRP A 237 -1.96 10.75 -9.16
N SER A 238 -0.79 10.55 -9.78
CA SER A 238 -0.58 10.94 -11.18
C SER A 238 -1.39 10.07 -12.14
N ARG A 239 -1.45 8.75 -11.91
CA ARG A 239 -2.16 7.81 -12.81
C ARG A 239 -3.68 7.80 -12.59
N ALA A 240 -4.12 7.98 -11.35
CA ALA A 240 -5.52 7.97 -10.96
C ALA A 240 -5.78 9.08 -9.92
N PRO A 241 -5.88 10.34 -10.37
CA PRO A 241 -6.18 11.48 -9.50
C PRO A 241 -7.49 11.26 -8.73
N PHE A 242 -7.57 11.78 -7.51
CA PHE A 242 -8.82 11.80 -6.74
C PHE A 242 -9.70 12.96 -7.21
N GLY A 243 -10.96 12.67 -7.50
CA GLY A 243 -12.03 13.67 -7.63
C GLY A 243 -12.47 14.21 -6.27
N SER A 244 -13.23 15.31 -6.27
CA SER A 244 -13.75 15.96 -5.05
C SER A 244 -14.85 15.17 -4.34
N ASP A 245 -15.46 14.21 -5.02
CA ASP A 245 -16.56 13.36 -4.56
C ASP A 245 -16.13 11.90 -4.33
N GLU A 246 -14.83 11.60 -4.43
CA GLU A 246 -14.36 10.24 -4.22
C GLU A 246 -14.33 9.85 -2.74
N VAL A 247 -14.72 8.60 -2.47
CA VAL A 247 -14.77 7.98 -1.15
C VAL A 247 -13.94 6.70 -1.18
N MET A 248 -12.99 6.58 -0.25
CA MET A 248 -12.04 5.48 -0.21
C MET A 248 -12.43 4.45 0.86
N LEU A 249 -12.42 3.17 0.50
CA LEU A 249 -12.72 2.08 1.42
C LEU A 249 -11.44 1.54 2.10
N GLN A 250 -11.48 1.44 3.44
CA GLN A 250 -10.50 0.74 4.27
C GLN A 250 -11.00 -0.66 4.59
N LYS A 251 -10.53 -1.64 3.81
CA LYS A 251 -10.99 -3.02 3.93
C LYS A 251 -9.88 -4.05 4.21
N THR A 252 -8.63 -3.71 3.92
CA THR A 252 -7.49 -4.61 4.06
C THR A 252 -6.97 -4.60 5.50
N SER A 253 -6.57 -5.77 6.01
CA SER A 253 -5.92 -5.85 7.33
C SER A 253 -4.68 -4.96 7.39
N VAL A 254 -4.54 -4.25 8.51
CA VAL A 254 -3.49 -3.25 8.76
C VAL A 254 -2.08 -3.82 8.71
N ALA A 255 -1.95 -5.15 8.87
CA ALA A 255 -0.68 -5.85 8.79
C ALA A 255 -0.16 -6.02 7.35
N PHE A 256 -0.99 -5.77 6.32
CA PHE A 256 -0.56 -5.83 4.93
C PHE A 256 -0.22 -4.44 4.38
N ALA A 257 0.81 -4.34 3.56
CA ALA A 257 1.27 -3.07 2.98
C ALA A 257 0.20 -2.35 2.15
N VAL A 258 -0.74 -3.09 1.53
CA VAL A 258 -1.88 -2.52 0.81
C VAL A 258 -2.77 -1.65 1.71
N SER A 259 -2.85 -1.94 3.01
CA SER A 259 -3.60 -1.09 3.95
C SER A 259 -3.05 0.32 4.03
N LEU A 260 -1.74 0.54 3.87
CA LEU A 260 -1.16 1.89 3.83
C LEU A 260 -1.66 2.69 2.62
N LYS A 261 -1.86 2.01 1.49
CA LYS A 261 -2.43 2.62 0.27
C LYS A 261 -3.87 3.02 0.52
N GLU A 262 -4.64 2.14 1.15
CA GLU A 262 -5.98 2.47 1.58
C GLU A 262 -5.93 3.69 2.52
N LEU A 263 -5.21 3.63 3.64
CA LEU A 263 -5.21 4.62 4.71
C LEU A 263 -4.73 6.01 4.28
N LEU A 264 -3.74 6.09 3.39
CA LEU A 264 -3.05 7.34 3.09
C LEU A 264 -3.44 7.96 1.73
N SER A 265 -3.74 7.16 0.70
CA SER A 265 -3.86 7.71 -0.67
C SER A 265 -5.02 8.70 -0.82
N GLY A 266 -6.18 8.38 -0.27
CA GLY A 266 -7.34 9.27 -0.28
C GLY A 266 -7.25 10.35 0.81
N LEU A 267 -6.82 9.97 2.01
CA LEU A 267 -6.78 10.86 3.17
C LEU A 267 -5.91 12.10 2.92
N LEU A 268 -4.72 11.89 2.35
CA LEU A 268 -3.79 12.97 1.99
C LEU A 268 -4.28 13.85 0.82
N ARG A 269 -5.37 13.46 0.15
CA ARG A 269 -6.02 14.19 -0.94
C ARG A 269 -7.39 14.73 -0.57
N GLY A 270 -7.80 14.63 0.70
CA GLY A 270 -9.07 15.16 1.19
C GLY A 270 -10.27 14.24 0.99
N ALA A 271 -10.06 13.01 0.50
CA ALA A 271 -11.15 12.04 0.35
C ALA A 271 -11.48 11.40 1.69
N PRO A 272 -12.77 11.23 2.05
CA PRO A 272 -13.18 10.51 3.25
C PRO A 272 -12.82 9.03 3.17
N GLN A 273 -12.44 8.47 4.32
CA GLN A 273 -12.08 7.07 4.53
C GLN A 273 -13.22 6.31 5.22
N VAL A 274 -13.77 5.28 4.58
CA VAL A 274 -14.80 4.42 5.15
C VAL A 274 -14.15 3.17 5.74
N LEU A 275 -14.15 3.06 7.06
CA LEU A 275 -13.60 1.92 7.78
C LEU A 275 -14.66 0.85 8.00
N VAL A 276 -14.45 -0.30 7.37
CA VAL A 276 -15.31 -1.48 7.55
C VAL A 276 -14.62 -2.49 8.45
N ALA A 277 -15.37 -3.23 9.25
CA ALA A 277 -14.83 -4.28 10.11
C ALA A 277 -14.48 -5.54 9.31
N ASP A 278 -13.54 -6.34 9.81
CA ASP A 278 -13.14 -7.61 9.19
C ASP A 278 -14.29 -8.58 8.93
N ALA A 279 -15.25 -8.68 9.86
CA ALA A 279 -16.43 -9.51 9.67
C ALA A 279 -17.27 -9.07 8.47
N THR A 280 -17.39 -7.75 8.25
CA THR A 280 -18.08 -7.17 7.08
C THR A 280 -17.32 -7.46 5.79
N VAL A 281 -15.99 -7.44 5.82
CA VAL A 281 -15.17 -7.72 4.64
C VAL A 281 -15.28 -9.17 4.19
N LYS A 282 -15.48 -10.11 5.12
CA LYS A 282 -15.64 -11.55 4.83
C LYS A 282 -17.05 -11.92 4.33
N ASP A 283 -18.01 -10.99 4.39
CA ASP A 283 -19.37 -11.16 3.90
C ASP A 283 -19.60 -10.23 2.69
N SER A 284 -19.60 -10.80 1.48
CA SER A 284 -19.77 -10.05 0.22
C SER A 284 -21.03 -9.18 0.19
N GLU A 285 -22.13 -9.64 0.78
CA GLU A 285 -23.38 -8.86 0.83
C GLU A 285 -23.26 -7.71 1.83
N ALA A 286 -22.65 -7.93 3.00
CA ALA A 286 -22.43 -6.86 3.98
C ALA A 286 -21.43 -5.81 3.47
N LEU A 287 -20.40 -6.25 2.75
CA LEU A 287 -19.45 -5.37 2.08
C LEU A 287 -20.15 -4.51 1.02
N ALA A 288 -20.97 -5.14 0.16
CA ALA A 288 -21.73 -4.43 -0.87
C ALA A 288 -22.69 -3.39 -0.28
N ARG A 289 -23.43 -3.75 0.79
CA ARG A 289 -24.28 -2.79 1.52
C ARG A 289 -23.48 -1.61 2.08
N SER A 290 -22.24 -1.84 2.51
CA SER A 290 -21.36 -0.77 3.02
C SER A 290 -20.88 0.13 1.89
N ILE A 291 -20.52 -0.45 0.74
CA ILE A 291 -20.13 0.28 -0.48
C ILE A 291 -21.26 1.20 -0.93
N GLU A 292 -22.47 0.63 -1.07
CA GLU A 292 -23.67 1.36 -1.47
C GLU A 292 -24.03 2.48 -0.48
N ARG A 293 -24.15 2.13 0.81
CA ARG A 293 -24.54 3.07 1.88
C ARG A 293 -23.62 4.28 1.97
N TRP A 294 -22.31 4.06 1.82
CA TRP A 294 -21.31 5.12 1.98
C TRP A 294 -20.84 5.72 0.66
N GLY A 295 -21.41 5.28 -0.46
CA GLY A 295 -21.04 5.77 -1.79
C GLY A 295 -19.56 5.54 -2.10
N VAL A 296 -18.99 4.42 -1.67
CA VAL A 296 -17.57 4.12 -1.88
C VAL A 296 -17.29 4.15 -3.38
N SER A 297 -16.29 4.92 -3.79
CA SER A 297 -15.92 5.08 -5.21
C SER A 297 -14.59 4.44 -5.57
N ARG A 298 -13.69 4.24 -4.58
CA ARG A 298 -12.39 3.61 -4.77
C ARG A 298 -12.13 2.52 -3.75
N MET A 299 -11.64 1.36 -4.22
CA MET A 299 -11.22 0.26 -3.36
C MET A 299 -10.05 -0.53 -3.94
N HIS A 300 -9.25 -1.13 -3.05
CA HIS A 300 -8.22 -2.11 -3.39
C HIS A 300 -8.68 -3.51 -2.99
N LEU A 301 -8.35 -4.55 -3.76
CA LEU A 301 -8.61 -5.94 -3.38
C LEU A 301 -7.75 -6.92 -4.16
N VAL A 302 -7.62 -8.14 -3.66
CA VAL A 302 -7.02 -9.23 -4.42
C VAL A 302 -8.00 -9.72 -5.50
N PRO A 303 -7.53 -10.20 -6.67
CA PRO A 303 -8.38 -10.77 -7.72
C PRO A 303 -9.42 -11.79 -7.24
N SER A 304 -9.03 -12.71 -6.34
CA SER A 304 -9.93 -13.73 -5.79
C SER A 304 -11.11 -13.14 -5.00
N HIS A 305 -10.88 -12.07 -4.24
CA HIS A 305 -11.92 -11.37 -3.51
C HIS A 305 -12.82 -10.57 -4.45
N LEU A 306 -12.27 -9.96 -5.51
CA LEU A 306 -13.08 -9.28 -6.52
C LEU A 306 -14.04 -10.25 -7.19
N GLN A 307 -13.54 -11.43 -7.56
CA GLN A 307 -14.35 -12.49 -8.14
C GLN A 307 -15.48 -12.92 -7.19
N ALA A 308 -15.15 -13.23 -5.92
CA ALA A 308 -16.15 -13.66 -4.93
C ALA A 308 -17.24 -12.60 -4.68
N LEU A 309 -16.89 -11.32 -4.69
CA LEU A 309 -17.84 -10.21 -4.55
C LEU A 309 -18.79 -10.16 -5.75
N LEU A 310 -18.26 -10.21 -6.98
CA LEU A 310 -19.06 -10.18 -8.21
C LEU A 310 -19.97 -11.40 -8.35
N GLU A 311 -19.47 -12.59 -8.01
CA GLU A 311 -20.23 -13.84 -8.06
C GLU A 311 -21.37 -13.85 -7.02
N SER A 312 -21.11 -13.38 -5.79
CA SER A 312 -22.14 -13.27 -4.76
C SER A 312 -23.29 -12.34 -5.16
N LEU A 313 -22.95 -11.20 -5.76
CA LEU A 313 -23.95 -10.19 -6.13
C LEU A 313 -24.67 -10.54 -7.43
N GLY A 314 -23.99 -11.20 -8.38
CA GLY A 314 -24.52 -11.52 -9.69
C GLY A 314 -25.14 -10.30 -10.37
N GLY A 315 -26.40 -10.40 -10.81
CA GLY A 315 -27.11 -9.31 -11.46
C GLY A 315 -27.29 -8.03 -10.62
N ARG A 316 -27.21 -8.13 -9.27
CA ARG A 316 -27.31 -6.96 -8.37
C ARG A 316 -26.02 -6.16 -8.27
N ALA A 317 -24.89 -6.67 -8.76
CA ALA A 317 -23.61 -5.97 -8.69
C ALA A 317 -23.68 -4.57 -9.28
N ARG A 318 -24.47 -4.40 -10.35
CA ARG A 318 -24.63 -3.12 -11.03
C ARG A 318 -25.24 -2.03 -10.13
N GLU A 319 -26.22 -2.40 -9.32
CA GLU A 319 -26.90 -1.50 -8.38
C GLU A 319 -26.06 -1.32 -7.11
N ALA A 320 -25.69 -2.43 -6.47
CA ALA A 320 -25.01 -2.43 -5.17
C ALA A 320 -23.60 -1.80 -5.21
N LEU A 321 -22.94 -1.82 -6.38
CA LEU A 321 -21.61 -1.23 -6.57
C LEU A 321 -21.65 -0.01 -7.51
N GLY A 322 -22.82 0.59 -7.70
CA GLY A 322 -23.06 1.70 -8.63
C GLY A 322 -22.20 2.96 -8.39
N SER A 323 -21.70 3.14 -7.16
CA SER A 323 -20.82 4.24 -6.76
C SER A 323 -19.36 4.01 -7.13
N LEU A 324 -18.92 2.76 -7.38
CA LEU A 324 -17.53 2.46 -7.71
C LEU A 324 -17.11 3.16 -9.00
N ARG A 325 -15.87 3.65 -9.02
CA ARG A 325 -15.23 4.34 -10.16
C ARG A 325 -13.87 3.74 -10.44
N VAL A 326 -13.10 3.44 -9.40
CA VAL A 326 -11.75 2.91 -9.50
C VAL A 326 -11.60 1.66 -8.65
N VAL A 327 -11.17 0.57 -9.28
CA VAL A 327 -10.80 -0.66 -8.59
C VAL A 327 -9.34 -0.97 -8.89
N VAL A 328 -8.57 -1.23 -7.84
CA VAL A 328 -7.15 -1.61 -7.96
C VAL A 328 -6.98 -3.03 -7.44
N THR A 329 -6.53 -3.94 -8.31
CA THR A 329 -6.14 -5.29 -7.93
C THR A 329 -4.65 -5.39 -7.67
N ALA A 330 -4.26 -6.18 -6.68
CA ALA A 330 -2.86 -6.48 -6.39
C ALA A 330 -2.75 -7.78 -5.59
N GLY A 331 -1.55 -8.36 -5.52
CA GLY A 331 -1.22 -9.49 -4.63
C GLY A 331 -1.46 -10.88 -5.22
N GLU A 332 -2.18 -11.01 -6.33
CA GLU A 332 -2.33 -12.26 -7.08
C GLU A 332 -2.29 -11.96 -8.59
N ALA A 333 -2.03 -12.98 -9.41
CA ALA A 333 -2.19 -12.87 -10.85
C ALA A 333 -3.67 -12.64 -11.19
N LEU A 334 -3.98 -11.57 -11.93
CA LEU A 334 -5.34 -11.22 -12.31
C LEU A 334 -5.81 -12.06 -13.51
N PRO A 335 -6.81 -12.95 -13.37
CA PRO A 335 -7.30 -13.76 -14.48
C PRO A 335 -8.14 -12.92 -15.45
N SER A 336 -7.99 -13.17 -16.76
CA SER A 336 -8.79 -12.47 -17.78
C SER A 336 -10.30 -12.71 -17.66
N GLY A 337 -10.71 -13.82 -17.02
CA GLY A 337 -12.12 -14.09 -16.70
C GLY A 337 -12.73 -13.08 -15.72
N VAL A 338 -11.97 -12.70 -14.68
CA VAL A 338 -12.41 -11.69 -13.70
C VAL A 338 -12.56 -10.32 -14.37
N VAL A 339 -11.65 -9.97 -15.28
CA VAL A 339 -11.77 -8.75 -16.09
C VAL A 339 -13.05 -8.73 -16.90
N ARG A 340 -13.40 -9.87 -17.53
CA ARG A 340 -14.65 -10.00 -18.29
C ARG A 340 -15.87 -9.76 -17.41
N GLN A 341 -15.91 -10.39 -16.22
CA GLN A 341 -16.98 -10.19 -15.24
C GLN A 341 -17.09 -8.72 -14.81
N VAL A 342 -15.98 -8.03 -14.53
CA VAL A 342 -15.97 -6.60 -14.20
C VAL A 342 -16.54 -5.77 -15.34
N ARG A 343 -16.16 -6.05 -16.60
CA ARG A 343 -16.68 -5.32 -17.76
C ARG A 343 -18.17 -5.54 -17.98
N GLU A 344 -18.65 -6.76 -17.75
CA GLU A 344 -20.07 -7.11 -17.88
C GLU A 344 -20.92 -6.47 -16.77
N GLN A 345 -20.47 -6.53 -15.52
CA GLN A 345 -21.25 -6.12 -14.36
C GLN A 345 -21.04 -4.65 -13.97
N LEU A 346 -19.83 -4.12 -14.18
CA LEU A 346 -19.37 -2.78 -13.77
C LEU A 346 -18.67 -2.03 -14.93
N PRO A 347 -19.30 -1.85 -16.11
CA PRO A 347 -18.66 -1.31 -17.31
C PRO A 347 -18.08 0.11 -17.18
N TRP A 348 -18.45 0.87 -16.15
CA TRP A 348 -17.94 2.22 -15.88
C TRP A 348 -16.70 2.25 -14.98
N VAL A 349 -16.33 1.12 -14.37
CA VAL A 349 -15.20 1.06 -13.43
C VAL A 349 -13.90 0.99 -14.21
N THR A 350 -12.96 1.87 -13.86
CA THR A 350 -11.57 1.74 -14.28
C THR A 350 -10.87 0.71 -13.40
N LEU A 351 -10.42 -0.39 -14.01
CA LEU A 351 -9.67 -1.45 -13.34
C LEU A 351 -8.17 -1.27 -13.56
N TRP A 352 -7.40 -1.37 -12.48
CA TRP A 352 -5.93 -1.35 -12.49
C TRP A 352 -5.40 -2.65 -11.93
N ASN A 353 -4.42 -3.25 -12.60
CA ASN A 353 -3.65 -4.37 -12.08
C ASN A 353 -2.29 -3.87 -11.62
N ASN A 354 -2.06 -3.90 -10.30
CA ASN A 354 -0.81 -3.48 -9.69
C ASN A 354 0.00 -4.69 -9.25
N TYR A 355 1.32 -4.56 -9.34
CA TYR A 355 2.26 -5.52 -8.79
C TYR A 355 3.29 -4.83 -7.91
N GLY A 356 3.70 -5.52 -6.87
CA GLY A 356 4.76 -5.12 -5.95
C GLY A 356 4.86 -6.09 -4.79
N CYS A 357 5.73 -5.76 -3.85
CA CYS A 357 5.98 -6.53 -2.63
C CYS A 357 6.05 -5.59 -1.43
N THR A 358 6.12 -6.10 -0.21
CA THR A 358 6.18 -5.26 1.00
C THR A 358 7.41 -4.35 1.00
N GLU A 359 8.54 -4.80 0.44
CA GLU A 359 9.82 -4.10 0.36
C GLU A 359 9.78 -2.88 -0.57
N LEU A 360 8.83 -2.82 -1.50
CA LEU A 360 8.75 -1.78 -2.55
C LEU A 360 7.35 -1.14 -2.67
N ASN A 361 6.33 -1.74 -2.08
CA ASN A 361 4.91 -1.41 -2.20
C ASN A 361 4.30 -1.57 -3.61
N ASP A 362 4.33 -0.54 -4.46
CA ASP A 362 3.91 -0.61 -5.87
C ASP A 362 5.19 -0.57 -6.73
N VAL A 363 5.34 -1.50 -7.65
CA VAL A 363 6.46 -1.58 -8.58
C VAL A 363 5.98 -1.29 -10.00
N THR A 364 4.95 -2.00 -10.44
CA THR A 364 4.37 -1.83 -11.77
C THR A 364 2.85 -1.67 -11.71
N TYR A 365 2.29 -1.17 -12.80
CA TYR A 365 0.86 -1.06 -12.98
C TYR A 365 0.45 -1.30 -14.43
N HIS A 366 -0.76 -1.81 -14.60
CA HIS A 366 -1.42 -1.95 -15.88
C HIS A 366 -2.84 -1.38 -15.78
N ARG A 367 -3.16 -0.38 -16.61
CA ARG A 367 -4.53 0.10 -16.76
C ARG A 367 -5.25 -0.80 -17.73
N LEU A 368 -6.41 -1.32 -17.36
CA LEU A 368 -7.22 -2.10 -18.29
C LEU A 368 -8.13 -1.16 -19.09
N GLU A 369 -7.79 -0.96 -20.37
CA GLU A 369 -8.58 -0.19 -21.32
C GLU A 369 -9.24 -1.12 -22.37
N GLY A 370 -10.42 -0.72 -22.87
CA GLY A 370 -11.04 -1.31 -24.08
C GLY A 370 -11.23 -2.82 -24.07
N ALA A 371 -11.09 -3.46 -25.24
CA ALA A 371 -11.13 -4.92 -25.42
C ALA A 371 -9.74 -5.59 -25.30
N GLU A 372 -8.71 -4.84 -24.88
CA GLU A 372 -7.28 -5.18 -25.04
C GLU A 372 -6.75 -6.26 -24.07
N SER A 373 -7.62 -6.88 -23.26
CA SER A 373 -7.20 -7.78 -22.17
C SER A 373 -7.17 -9.27 -22.54
N GLU A 374 -7.37 -9.63 -23.81
CA GLU A 374 -7.13 -11.00 -24.28
C GLU A 374 -5.66 -11.17 -24.66
N VAL A 375 -4.77 -11.00 -23.68
CA VAL A 375 -3.42 -11.53 -23.78
C VAL A 375 -3.55 -13.06 -23.77
N GLY A 376 -2.91 -13.74 -24.73
CA GLY A 376 -3.04 -15.19 -24.94
C GLY A 376 -2.59 -16.09 -23.78
N THR A 377 -2.21 -15.52 -22.63
CA THR A 377 -1.73 -16.20 -21.42
C THR A 377 -2.83 -16.46 -20.39
N GLY A 378 -4.05 -15.92 -20.57
CA GLY A 378 -5.17 -16.06 -19.62
C GLY A 378 -5.07 -15.18 -18.36
N PHE A 379 -3.98 -14.44 -18.21
CA PHE A 379 -3.73 -13.50 -17.13
C PHE A 379 -3.37 -12.12 -17.66
N VAL A 380 -3.75 -11.09 -16.90
CA VAL A 380 -3.44 -9.70 -17.22
C VAL A 380 -1.98 -9.41 -16.86
N PRO A 381 -1.21 -8.73 -17.73
CA PRO A 381 0.14 -8.30 -17.41
C PRO A 381 0.21 -7.42 -16.16
N ILE A 382 1.36 -7.44 -15.49
CA ILE A 382 1.66 -6.51 -14.39
C ILE A 382 2.00 -5.09 -14.90
N GLY A 383 2.21 -4.94 -16.21
CA GLY A 383 2.32 -3.68 -16.92
C GLY A 383 3.69 -3.03 -16.84
N GLN A 384 3.71 -1.71 -16.61
CA GLN A 384 4.90 -0.86 -16.69
C GLN A 384 5.33 -0.36 -15.31
N PRO A 385 6.62 -0.07 -15.10
CA PRO A 385 7.10 0.47 -13.83
C PRO A 385 6.43 1.80 -13.45
N ILE A 386 6.26 2.03 -12.15
CA ILE A 386 5.86 3.35 -11.63
C ILE A 386 7.01 4.36 -11.77
N ALA A 387 6.72 5.64 -11.50
CA ALA A 387 7.74 6.68 -11.43
C ALA A 387 8.89 6.30 -10.48
N ASN A 388 10.11 6.69 -10.86
CA ASN A 388 11.37 6.46 -10.14
C ASN A 388 11.64 4.99 -9.80
N THR A 389 11.17 4.09 -10.65
CA THR A 389 11.35 2.65 -10.53
C THR A 389 11.78 2.07 -11.87
N GLU A 390 12.81 1.27 -11.85
CA GLU A 390 13.34 0.54 -13.00
C GLU A 390 13.17 -0.94 -12.74
N VAL A 391 12.78 -1.67 -13.78
CA VAL A 391 12.55 -3.12 -13.73
C VAL A 391 13.45 -3.82 -14.72
N TYR A 392 13.96 -4.97 -14.31
CA TYR A 392 14.83 -5.81 -15.14
C TYR A 392 14.39 -7.25 -15.01
N VAL A 393 14.41 -7.98 -16.13
CA VAL A 393 14.22 -9.43 -16.12
C VAL A 393 15.58 -10.04 -16.40
N LEU A 394 16.15 -10.70 -15.38
CA LEU A 394 17.53 -11.16 -15.37
C LEU A 394 17.61 -12.68 -15.33
N ASP A 395 18.70 -13.24 -15.87
CA ASP A 395 19.07 -14.63 -15.66
C ASP A 395 19.86 -14.83 -14.35
N ASP A 396 20.26 -16.08 -14.09
CA ASP A 396 20.99 -16.48 -12.88
C ASP A 396 22.37 -15.81 -12.75
N GLU A 397 22.90 -15.23 -13.84
CA GLU A 397 24.15 -14.46 -13.84
C GLU A 397 23.92 -12.93 -13.86
N LEU A 398 22.69 -12.48 -13.54
CA LEU A 398 22.28 -11.07 -13.48
C LEU A 398 22.34 -10.34 -14.84
N ARG A 399 22.21 -11.07 -15.95
CA ARG A 399 22.19 -10.49 -17.29
C ARG A 399 20.74 -10.33 -17.75
N ARG A 400 20.48 -9.21 -18.43
CA ARG A 400 19.15 -8.93 -19.03
C ARG A 400 18.81 -10.01 -20.06
N VAL A 401 17.62 -10.59 -19.94
CA VAL A 401 17.17 -11.62 -20.88
C VAL A 401 16.46 -11.01 -22.10
N PRO A 402 16.49 -11.69 -23.27
CA PRO A 402 15.75 -11.27 -24.46
C PRO A 402 14.22 -11.25 -24.27
N LEU A 403 13.53 -10.57 -25.19
CA LEU A 403 12.08 -10.44 -25.12
C LEU A 403 11.38 -11.80 -25.25
N GLY A 404 10.55 -12.13 -24.26
CA GLY A 404 9.79 -13.38 -24.21
C GLY A 404 10.52 -14.55 -23.54
N VAL A 405 11.77 -14.33 -23.10
CA VAL A 405 12.51 -15.29 -22.28
C VAL A 405 12.16 -15.05 -20.81
N MET A 406 11.98 -16.14 -20.06
CA MET A 406 11.72 -16.08 -18.62
C MET A 406 13.00 -15.73 -17.86
N GLY A 407 12.87 -14.90 -16.83
CA GLY A 407 13.95 -14.56 -15.90
C GLY A 407 13.37 -14.08 -14.57
N GLU A 408 14.25 -13.80 -13.62
CA GLU A 408 13.90 -13.23 -12.33
C GLU A 408 13.73 -11.71 -12.43
N LEU A 409 12.69 -11.18 -11.77
CA LEU A 409 12.38 -9.75 -11.78
C LEU A 409 13.20 -9.03 -10.71
N TYR A 410 14.08 -8.14 -11.16
CA TYR A 410 14.84 -7.23 -10.30
C TYR A 410 14.30 -5.81 -10.41
N VAL A 411 14.33 -5.09 -9.29
CA VAL A 411 13.78 -3.74 -9.20
C VAL A 411 14.82 -2.81 -8.58
N SER A 412 15.05 -1.68 -9.24
CA SER A 412 15.80 -0.54 -8.70
C SER A 412 14.80 0.59 -8.49
N SER A 413 14.70 1.13 -7.28
CA SER A 413 13.74 2.20 -6.99
C SER A 413 14.27 3.13 -5.91
N VAL A 414 13.93 4.41 -6.02
CA VAL A 414 14.08 5.35 -4.89
C VAL A 414 13.14 5.00 -3.73
N GLY A 415 12.11 4.19 -4.01
CA GLY A 415 11.15 3.67 -3.04
C GLY A 415 11.56 2.34 -2.40
N CYS A 416 12.83 1.93 -2.42
CA CYS A 416 13.26 0.73 -1.70
C CYS A 416 13.09 0.89 -0.18
N ALA A 417 12.68 -0.19 0.48
CA ALA A 417 12.76 -0.29 1.93
C ALA A 417 14.23 -0.19 2.39
N ARG A 418 14.46 0.26 3.62
CA ARG A 418 15.82 0.35 4.18
C ARG A 418 16.46 -1.04 4.36
N GLY A 419 15.63 -2.05 4.59
CA GLY A 419 16.04 -3.43 4.84
C GLY A 419 15.00 -4.18 5.67
N TYR A 420 15.44 -5.31 6.24
CA TYR A 420 14.71 -6.05 7.28
C TYR A 420 15.30 -5.79 8.66
#